data_AF-A0A8W8P6H5-F1
#
_entry.id   AF-A0A8W8P6H5-F1
#
_cell.length_a   1.000
_cell.length_b   1.000
_cell.length_c   1.000
_cell.angle_alpha   90.00
_cell.angle_beta   90.00
_cell.angle_gamma   90.00
#
_symmetry.space_group_name_H-M   'P 1'
#
loop_
_entity.id
_entity.type
_entity.pdbx_description
1 polymer ?
#
loop_
_entity_poly.entity_id
_entity_poly.type
_entity_poly.pdbx_seq_one_letter_code
_entity_poly.pdbx_strand_id
1 'polypeptide(L)'
;EDAVEDHPRDRTDMLIVSLLKMLLCWQSFFYVSDLAFSYLLLLIKSLLYLVAASSELTQELYKRFPSNIYQLHKSILFVKDKFQRHVVCPKCFTLYDFSDCKNIVEGVETSKKCSNVVFPNHALAHFRRPCGEVLLKPVSMQGKTNIVPRKSYCYKSIEESLEILVKREGFEDLCESWRYRNVPNDILMDVYDGDVWKCFNGEKYDFFTVERNFGVMFNVDWFQPFKHTNYSVGAIYLTILNLPRTERFKKKNIILIGLIPDMKTEPPTNTFIEPLVDELKEAWQGFSMKSFKSPSQPVTFKLALICVGCDIPASRKLCGFLGHAETKGCNKCMKSFDGGVGEKNYGGFDTCCELRDLEKHKEIVGKIVRSKTKTSREQLEKEYGVRYSVLLELDYFDPVKMTIIDPMHNLFLGTAKRMLSIWKDHKLLQSEHFEIIQNRIEGIFCPSDVGKLPQKMASSLGSFNADQYKNWTILFMAYGHLVAG
;
A
#
# COMPACT_ATOMS: atom_id res chain seq x y z
N GLU A 1 21.50 26.40 -12.56
CA GLU A 1 21.00 27.70 -13.03
C GLU A 1 20.20 27.44 -14.30
N ASP A 2 18.88 27.41 -14.17
CA ASP A 2 17.94 27.66 -15.26
C ASP A 2 16.86 28.50 -14.59
N ALA A 3 17.03 29.82 -14.69
CA ALA A 3 16.08 30.77 -14.15
C ALA A 3 14.76 30.61 -14.91
N VAL A 4 13.75 30.05 -14.25
CA VAL A 4 12.37 30.12 -14.71
C VAL A 4 11.95 31.59 -14.63
N GLU A 5 12.04 32.29 -15.75
CA GLU A 5 11.44 33.62 -15.90
C GLU A 5 9.93 33.51 -15.67
N ASP A 6 9.47 34.02 -14.52
CA ASP A 6 8.05 34.16 -14.18
C ASP A 6 7.48 35.33 -15.00
N HIS A 7 7.08 35.05 -16.25
CA HIS A 7 6.29 35.99 -17.02
C HIS A 7 4.97 36.28 -16.27
N PRO A 8 4.50 37.54 -16.18
CA PRO A 8 3.24 37.86 -15.52
C PRO A 8 2.11 37.13 -16.25
N ARG A 9 1.50 36.15 -15.59
CA ARG A 9 0.40 35.37 -16.15
C ARG A 9 -0.72 36.32 -16.57
N ASP A 10 -1.13 36.20 -17.82
CA ASP A 10 -2.30 36.88 -18.39
C ASP A 10 -3.50 36.75 -17.41
N ARG A 11 -4.20 37.85 -17.15
CA ARG A 11 -5.38 37.91 -16.26
C ARG A 11 -6.41 36.84 -16.63
N THR A 12 -6.53 36.54 -17.92
CA THR A 12 -7.41 35.49 -18.47
C THR A 12 -6.97 34.10 -18.03
N ASP A 13 -5.66 33.81 -18.04
CA ASP A 13 -5.12 32.53 -17.61
C ASP A 13 -5.31 32.32 -16.11
N MET A 14 -5.14 33.38 -15.30
CA MET A 14 -5.42 33.29 -13.86
C MET A 14 -6.89 32.95 -13.57
N LEU A 15 -7.84 33.54 -14.30
CA LEU A 15 -9.27 33.24 -14.17
C LEU A 15 -9.58 31.79 -14.56
N ILE A 16 -9.06 31.34 -15.71
CA ILE A 16 -9.24 29.96 -16.19
C ILE A 16 -8.67 28.98 -15.16
N VAL A 17 -7.42 29.17 -14.74
CA VAL A 17 -6.77 28.28 -13.77
C VAL A 17 -7.54 28.24 -12.44
N SER A 18 -8.04 29.39 -11.96
CA SER A 18 -8.82 29.45 -10.71
C SER A 18 -10.14 28.70 -10.82
N LEU A 19 -10.89 28.91 -11.92
CA LEU A 19 -12.14 28.22 -12.20
C LEU A 19 -11.92 26.70 -12.31
N LEU A 20 -10.90 26.28 -13.05
CA LEU A 20 -10.58 24.86 -13.21
C LEU A 20 -10.14 24.21 -11.89
N LYS A 21 -9.39 24.92 -11.03
CA LYS A 21 -9.03 24.44 -9.68
C LYS A 21 -10.27 24.25 -8.81
N MET A 22 -11.23 25.18 -8.86
CA MET A 22 -12.50 25.06 -8.14
C MET A 22 -13.30 23.84 -8.63
N LEU A 23 -13.39 23.66 -9.96
CA LEU A 23 -14.06 22.52 -10.57
C LEU A 23 -13.41 21.18 -10.19
N LEU A 24 -12.07 21.11 -10.12
CA LEU A 24 -11.34 19.93 -9.66
C LEU A 24 -11.58 19.66 -8.17
N CYS A 25 -11.59 20.69 -7.32
CA CYS A 25 -11.94 20.54 -5.91
C CYS A 25 -13.35 19.98 -5.77
N TRP A 26 -14.31 20.55 -6.52
CA TRP A 26 -15.68 20.06 -6.55
C TRP A 26 -15.77 18.61 -7.02
N GLN A 27 -15.09 18.25 -8.12
CA GLN A 27 -15.01 16.88 -8.60
C GLN A 27 -14.52 15.93 -7.50
N SER A 28 -13.47 16.32 -6.77
CA SER A 28 -12.89 15.54 -5.68
C SER A 28 -13.80 15.45 -4.46
N PHE A 29 -14.47 16.54 -4.06
CA PHE A 29 -15.35 16.55 -2.88
C PHE A 29 -16.61 15.71 -3.08
N PHE A 30 -17.15 15.71 -4.31
CA PHE A 30 -18.39 15.02 -4.65
C PHE A 30 -18.18 13.70 -5.39
N TYR A 31 -16.93 13.22 -5.52
CA TYR A 31 -16.58 11.95 -6.17
C TYR A 31 -17.15 11.82 -7.60
N VAL A 32 -17.11 12.91 -8.36
CA VAL A 32 -17.68 12.97 -9.72
C VAL A 32 -16.74 12.26 -10.70
N SER A 33 -17.30 11.38 -11.53
CA SER A 33 -16.52 10.61 -12.50
C SER A 33 -15.87 11.49 -13.56
N ASP A 34 -14.72 11.09 -14.09
CA ASP A 34 -14.02 11.78 -15.17
C ASP A 34 -14.90 11.95 -16.42
N LEU A 35 -15.80 11.00 -16.68
CA LEU A 35 -16.74 11.09 -17.79
C LEU A 35 -17.75 12.23 -17.56
N ALA A 36 -18.40 12.26 -16.39
CA ALA A 36 -19.34 13.32 -16.04
C ALA A 36 -18.65 14.68 -16.00
N PHE A 37 -17.42 14.73 -15.48
CA PHE A 37 -16.61 15.95 -15.45
C PHE A 37 -16.22 16.42 -16.85
N SER A 38 -15.90 15.51 -17.77
CA SER A 38 -15.63 15.85 -19.17
C SER A 38 -16.85 16.49 -19.85
N TYR A 39 -18.06 16.00 -19.58
CA TYR A 39 -19.30 16.64 -20.06
C TYR A 39 -19.52 18.02 -19.43
N LEU A 40 -19.19 18.20 -18.15
CA LEU A 40 -19.27 19.50 -17.49
C LEU A 40 -18.32 20.53 -18.14
N LEU A 41 -17.08 20.13 -18.46
CA LEU A 41 -16.14 21.00 -19.17
C LEU A 41 -16.67 21.41 -20.55
N LEU A 42 -17.27 20.47 -21.29
CA LEU A 42 -17.91 20.74 -22.58
C LEU A 42 -19.12 21.67 -22.45
N LEU A 43 -19.93 21.51 -21.40
CA LEU A 43 -21.06 22.38 -21.11
C LEU A 43 -20.59 23.81 -20.84
N ILE A 44 -19.60 23.99 -19.96
CA ILE A 44 -19.03 25.31 -19.64
C ILE A 44 -18.42 25.94 -20.90
N LYS A 45 -17.67 25.17 -21.70
CA LYS A 45 -17.11 25.65 -22.97
C LYS A 45 -18.18 26.08 -23.97
N SER A 46 -19.29 25.34 -24.04
CA SER A 46 -20.44 25.68 -24.88
C SER A 46 -21.14 26.96 -24.40
N LEU A 47 -21.28 27.15 -23.08
CA LEU A 47 -21.80 28.39 -22.51
C LEU A 47 -20.89 29.59 -22.83
N LEU A 48 -19.58 29.41 -22.71
CA LEU A 48 -18.59 30.42 -23.09
C LEU A 48 -18.66 30.76 -24.59
N TYR A 49 -18.92 29.77 -25.45
CA TYR A 49 -19.14 30.00 -26.88
C TYR A 49 -20.35 30.89 -27.14
N LEU A 50 -21.48 30.64 -26.46
CA LEU A 50 -22.71 31.43 -26.63
C LEU A 50 -22.50 32.92 -26.26
N VAL A 51 -21.67 33.18 -25.26
CA VAL A 51 -21.35 34.56 -24.81
C VAL A 51 -20.05 35.09 -25.42
N ALA A 52 -19.39 34.37 -26.31
CA ALA A 52 -18.09 34.77 -26.85
C ALA A 52 -18.18 36.07 -27.67
N ALA A 53 -19.35 36.37 -28.26
CA ALA A 53 -19.57 37.60 -29.02
C ALA A 53 -19.82 38.84 -28.14
N SER A 54 -20.04 38.68 -26.83
CA SER A 54 -20.41 39.81 -25.95
C SER A 54 -19.23 40.66 -25.49
N SER A 55 -18.01 40.12 -25.48
CA SER A 55 -16.80 40.84 -25.08
C SER A 55 -15.53 40.15 -25.56
N GLU A 56 -14.43 40.90 -25.68
CA GLU A 56 -13.10 40.34 -25.99
C GLU A 56 -12.64 39.34 -24.92
N LEU A 57 -12.96 39.59 -23.64
CA LEU A 57 -12.65 38.69 -22.53
C LEU A 57 -13.36 37.34 -22.66
N THR A 58 -14.65 37.32 -23.00
CA THR A 58 -15.41 36.06 -23.16
C THR A 58 -14.96 35.28 -24.39
N GLN A 59 -14.56 35.98 -25.45
CA GLN A 59 -13.96 35.35 -26.63
C GLN A 59 -12.63 34.66 -26.29
N GLU A 60 -11.78 35.32 -25.50
CA GLU A 60 -10.49 34.76 -25.10
C GLU A 60 -10.65 33.60 -24.11
N LEU A 61 -11.58 33.70 -23.16
CA LEU A 61 -11.96 32.61 -22.26
C LEU A 61 -12.43 31.38 -23.06
N TYR A 62 -13.32 31.54 -24.03
CA TYR A 62 -13.80 30.44 -24.87
C TYR A 62 -12.66 29.73 -25.62
N LYS A 63 -11.75 30.49 -26.23
CA LYS A 63 -10.62 29.94 -26.99
C LYS A 63 -9.68 29.12 -26.11
N ARG A 64 -9.40 29.62 -24.90
CA ARG A 64 -8.43 29.00 -23.98
C ARG A 64 -9.03 27.95 -23.03
N PHE A 65 -10.34 27.94 -22.83
CA PHE A 65 -10.98 26.99 -21.91
C PHE A 65 -10.86 25.55 -22.43
N PRO A 66 -10.47 24.58 -21.58
CA PRO A 66 -10.25 23.20 -22.00
C PRO A 66 -11.56 22.50 -22.40
N SER A 67 -11.53 21.70 -23.47
CA SER A 67 -12.67 20.89 -23.90
C SER A 67 -12.68 19.47 -23.30
N ASN A 68 -11.61 19.08 -22.62
CA ASN A 68 -11.49 17.78 -21.97
C ASN A 68 -10.46 17.84 -20.83
N ILE A 69 -10.44 16.79 -20.02
CA ILE A 69 -9.55 16.65 -18.85
C ILE A 69 -8.07 16.75 -19.25
N TYR A 70 -7.68 16.20 -20.40
CA TYR A 70 -6.28 16.28 -20.87
C TYR A 70 -5.83 17.73 -21.11
N GLN A 71 -6.65 18.54 -21.80
CA GLN A 71 -6.37 19.96 -22.00
C GLN A 71 -6.39 20.72 -20.67
N LEU A 72 -7.33 20.40 -19.78
CA LEU A 72 -7.41 21.01 -18.45
C LEU A 72 -6.12 20.83 -17.66
N HIS A 73 -5.57 19.61 -17.63
CA HIS A 73 -4.30 19.36 -16.95
C HIS A 73 -3.14 20.17 -17.53
N LYS A 74 -3.15 20.40 -18.85
CA LYS A 74 -2.17 21.25 -19.53
C LYS A 74 -2.32 22.72 -19.11
N SER A 75 -3.56 23.21 -18.98
CA SER A 75 -3.86 24.60 -18.60
C SER A 75 -3.51 24.93 -17.14
N ILE A 76 -3.69 24.01 -16.20
CA ILE A 76 -3.41 24.25 -14.78
C ILE A 76 -1.91 24.08 -14.45
N LEU A 77 -1.10 23.57 -15.38
CA LEU A 77 0.26 23.09 -15.09
C LEU A 77 0.26 22.18 -13.86
N PHE A 78 -0.69 21.24 -13.81
CA PHE A 78 -0.73 20.29 -12.70
C PHE A 78 0.62 19.60 -12.66
N VAL A 79 1.34 19.74 -11.54
CA VAL A 79 2.56 18.96 -11.31
C VAL A 79 2.07 17.51 -11.30
N LYS A 80 2.27 16.81 -12.42
CA LYS A 80 1.95 15.39 -12.50
C LYS A 80 2.70 14.72 -11.36
N ASP A 81 2.02 13.84 -10.63
CA ASP A 81 2.71 12.97 -9.69
C ASP A 81 3.90 12.35 -10.42
N LYS A 82 5.10 12.63 -9.91
CA LYS A 82 6.37 12.23 -10.50
C LYS A 82 6.62 10.74 -10.26
N PHE A 83 5.72 9.90 -10.76
CA PHE A 83 5.95 8.46 -10.76
C PHE A 83 7.07 8.15 -11.75
N GLN A 84 8.14 7.56 -11.24
CA GLN A 84 9.09 6.82 -12.02
C GLN A 84 8.37 5.59 -12.59
N ARG A 85 8.60 5.31 -13.88
CA ARG A 85 7.92 4.21 -14.58
C ARG A 85 8.93 3.16 -14.98
N HIS A 86 8.94 2.05 -14.26
CA HIS A 86 9.75 0.90 -14.62
C HIS A 86 8.98 -0.02 -15.57
N VAL A 87 9.70 -0.58 -16.53
CA VAL A 87 9.20 -1.63 -17.42
C VAL A 87 9.24 -2.94 -16.67
N VAL A 88 8.10 -3.65 -16.63
CA VAL A 88 7.99 -4.94 -15.95
C VAL A 88 8.01 -6.04 -17.00
N CYS A 89 8.91 -7.00 -16.85
CA CYS A 89 8.88 -8.21 -17.68
C CYS A 89 7.58 -9.01 -17.42
N PRO A 90 6.73 -9.25 -18.43
CA PRO A 90 5.45 -9.96 -18.23
C PRO A 90 5.58 -11.41 -17.76
N LYS A 91 6.76 -12.01 -17.90
CA LYS A 91 7.02 -13.43 -17.64
C LYS A 91 7.80 -13.67 -16.34
N CYS A 92 8.85 -12.89 -16.08
CA CYS A 92 9.71 -13.07 -14.91
C CYS A 92 9.70 -11.89 -13.92
N PHE A 93 8.86 -10.89 -14.16
CA PHE A 93 8.59 -9.75 -13.26
C PHE A 93 9.74 -8.77 -13.05
N THR A 94 10.95 -9.05 -13.54
CA THR A 94 12.10 -8.15 -13.46
C THR A 94 11.77 -6.73 -13.94
N LEU A 95 12.20 -5.75 -13.14
CA LEU A 95 12.10 -4.34 -13.44
C LEU A 95 13.28 -3.89 -14.31
N TYR A 96 13.00 -2.97 -15.23
CA TYR A 96 14.00 -2.32 -16.07
C TYR A 96 13.66 -0.85 -16.22
N ASP A 97 14.66 -0.02 -16.46
CA ASP A 97 14.42 1.34 -16.93
C ASP A 97 14.00 1.34 -18.40
N PHE A 98 13.17 2.32 -18.74
CA PHE A 98 12.58 2.40 -20.08
C PHE A 98 13.64 2.60 -21.16
N SER A 99 14.69 3.39 -20.88
CA SER A 99 15.84 3.60 -21.76
C SER A 99 16.53 2.29 -22.11
N ASP A 100 16.67 1.39 -21.13
CA ASP A 100 17.42 0.14 -21.29
C ASP A 100 16.66 -0.88 -22.12
N CYS A 101 15.33 -0.73 -22.23
CA CYS A 101 14.47 -1.63 -22.98
C CYS A 101 14.40 -1.34 -24.48
N LYS A 102 14.99 -0.23 -24.94
CA LYS A 102 14.95 0.18 -26.35
C LYS A 102 16.17 -0.29 -27.13
N ASN A 103 15.96 -0.62 -28.40
CA ASN A 103 17.02 -0.80 -29.38
C ASN A 103 16.68 -0.01 -30.65
N ILE A 104 17.68 0.50 -31.37
CA ILE A 104 17.48 1.19 -32.64
C ILE A 104 17.97 0.27 -33.75
N VAL A 105 17.08 -0.17 -34.62
CA VAL A 105 17.40 -1.02 -35.78
C VAL A 105 16.93 -0.26 -37.01
N GLU A 106 17.87 0.06 -37.91
CA GLU A 106 17.58 0.81 -39.15
C GLU A 106 16.85 2.15 -38.92
N GLY A 107 17.17 2.84 -37.82
CA GLY A 107 16.53 4.10 -37.45
C GLY A 107 15.14 3.95 -36.81
N VAL A 108 14.63 2.72 -36.67
CA VAL A 108 13.35 2.41 -36.04
C VAL A 108 13.60 1.94 -34.61
N GLU A 109 12.93 2.55 -33.64
CA GLU A 109 12.93 2.04 -32.27
C GLU A 109 12.30 0.64 -32.26
N THR A 110 12.87 -0.29 -31.50
CA THR A 110 12.38 -1.66 -31.33
C THR A 110 12.54 -2.10 -29.88
N SER A 111 11.80 -3.14 -29.49
CA SER A 111 11.89 -3.68 -28.12
C SER A 111 13.09 -4.60 -27.97
N LYS A 112 13.88 -4.40 -26.90
CA LYS A 112 14.77 -5.46 -26.40
C LYS A 112 13.94 -6.61 -25.79
N LYS A 113 14.60 -7.76 -25.64
CA LYS A 113 14.09 -8.93 -24.92
C LYS A 113 14.66 -8.94 -23.49
N CYS A 114 13.89 -9.49 -22.56
CA CYS A 114 14.29 -9.66 -21.17
C CYS A 114 15.59 -10.47 -21.06
N SER A 115 16.60 -9.87 -20.45
CA SER A 115 17.93 -10.48 -20.25
C SER A 115 18.04 -11.25 -18.93
N ASN A 116 17.09 -11.10 -18.00
CA ASN A 116 17.14 -11.73 -16.69
C ASN A 116 17.28 -13.26 -16.77
N VAL A 117 18.21 -13.80 -15.98
CA VAL A 117 18.44 -15.24 -15.79
C VAL A 117 18.09 -15.58 -14.35
N VAL A 118 17.01 -16.34 -14.15
CA VAL A 118 16.48 -16.64 -12.80
C VAL A 118 17.45 -17.50 -11.97
N PHE A 119 18.13 -18.46 -12.61
CA PHE A 119 19.11 -19.34 -11.96
C PHE A 119 20.44 -19.33 -12.73
N PRO A 120 21.26 -18.29 -12.58
CA PRO A 120 22.50 -18.14 -13.35
C PRO A 120 23.53 -19.24 -13.02
N ASN A 121 23.48 -19.78 -11.79
CA ASN A 121 24.41 -20.79 -11.30
C ASN A 121 23.84 -22.22 -11.33
N HIS A 122 22.75 -22.45 -12.08
CA HIS A 122 22.16 -23.79 -12.18
C HIS A 122 23.13 -24.76 -12.86
N ALA A 123 23.20 -26.02 -12.43
CA ALA A 123 24.15 -27.01 -12.99
C ALA A 123 23.90 -27.28 -14.49
N LEU A 124 22.64 -27.43 -14.88
CA LEU A 124 22.23 -27.68 -16.27
C LEU A 124 22.10 -26.36 -17.06
N ALA A 125 22.74 -26.30 -18.23
CA ALA A 125 22.89 -25.09 -19.04
C ALA A 125 21.57 -24.46 -19.53
N HIS A 126 20.55 -25.27 -19.82
CA HIS A 126 19.29 -24.76 -20.35
C HIS A 126 18.50 -23.93 -19.32
N PHE A 127 18.72 -24.12 -18.01
CA PHE A 127 18.13 -23.29 -16.96
C PHE A 127 18.87 -21.95 -16.73
N ARG A 128 20.06 -21.78 -17.31
CA ARG A 128 20.83 -20.53 -17.28
C ARG A 128 20.48 -19.58 -18.45
N ARG A 129 19.45 -19.91 -19.22
CA ARG A 129 19.04 -19.09 -20.38
C ARG A 129 18.28 -17.84 -19.92
N PRO A 130 18.44 -16.70 -20.62
CA PRO A 130 17.67 -15.50 -20.33
C PRO A 130 16.18 -15.73 -20.61
N CYS A 131 15.34 -15.00 -19.88
CA CYS A 131 13.89 -15.11 -19.97
C CYS A 131 13.38 -14.92 -21.40
N GLY A 132 13.97 -13.99 -22.15
CA GLY A 132 13.73 -13.77 -23.58
C GLY A 132 12.37 -13.12 -23.94
N GLU A 133 11.57 -12.73 -22.95
CA GLU A 133 10.25 -12.12 -23.17
C GLU A 133 10.38 -10.72 -23.76
N VAL A 134 9.50 -10.35 -24.70
CA VAL A 134 9.49 -9.01 -25.30
C VAL A 134 8.92 -8.01 -24.28
N LEU A 135 9.64 -6.91 -24.05
CA LEU A 135 9.35 -5.95 -22.98
C LEU A 135 8.40 -4.81 -23.40
N LEU A 136 8.52 -4.35 -24.64
CA LEU A 136 7.77 -3.23 -25.19
C LEU A 136 6.82 -3.67 -26.31
N LYS A 137 5.83 -2.84 -26.63
CA LYS A 137 4.91 -3.05 -27.75
C LYS A 137 4.73 -1.75 -28.56
N PRO A 138 4.60 -1.84 -29.90
CA PRO A 138 4.25 -0.68 -30.71
C PRO A 138 2.78 -0.32 -30.50
N VAL A 139 2.49 0.98 -30.47
CA VAL A 139 1.14 1.56 -30.43
C VAL A 139 1.09 2.71 -31.40
N SER A 140 0.14 2.66 -32.34
CA SER A 140 -0.06 3.71 -33.33
C SER A 140 -1.16 4.66 -32.85
N MET A 141 -0.83 5.95 -32.74
CA MET A 141 -1.77 7.02 -32.43
C MET A 141 -1.57 8.15 -33.45
N GLN A 142 -2.66 8.58 -34.09
CA GLN A 142 -2.64 9.69 -35.07
C GLN A 142 -1.56 9.54 -36.16
N GLY A 143 -1.40 8.32 -36.70
CA GLY A 143 -0.42 8.02 -37.75
C GLY A 143 1.04 7.92 -37.29
N LYS A 144 1.36 8.18 -36.02
CA LYS A 144 2.69 7.97 -35.43
C LYS A 144 2.72 6.67 -34.63
N THR A 145 3.71 5.84 -34.89
CA THR A 145 3.95 4.61 -34.12
C THR A 145 4.95 4.91 -33.01
N ASN A 146 4.49 4.82 -31.77
CA ASN A 146 5.30 4.95 -30.57
C ASN A 146 5.45 3.59 -29.90
N ILE A 147 6.51 3.40 -29.13
CA ILE A 147 6.72 2.17 -28.37
C ILE A 147 6.43 2.45 -26.91
N VAL A 148 5.65 1.55 -26.30
CA VAL A 148 5.27 1.65 -24.90
C VAL A 148 5.56 0.33 -24.18
N PRO A 149 5.76 0.35 -22.84
CA PRO A 149 5.92 -0.86 -22.07
C PRO A 149 4.70 -1.78 -22.21
N ARG A 150 4.91 -3.10 -22.21
CA ARG A 150 3.79 -4.04 -22.13
C ARG A 150 3.11 -4.01 -20.75
N LYS A 151 3.91 -3.84 -19.70
CA LYS A 151 3.51 -3.66 -18.31
C LYS A 151 4.41 -2.59 -17.69
N SER A 152 3.82 -1.75 -16.84
CA SER A 152 4.53 -0.66 -16.18
C SER A 152 4.28 -0.73 -14.68
N TYR A 153 5.34 -0.63 -13.90
CA TYR A 153 5.29 -0.39 -12.46
C TYR A 153 5.51 1.10 -12.24
N CYS A 154 4.56 1.75 -11.57
CA CYS A 154 4.72 3.15 -11.18
C CYS A 154 5.27 3.20 -9.76
N TYR A 155 6.41 3.85 -9.58
CA TYR A 155 7.10 4.00 -8.32
C TYR A 155 7.28 5.49 -7.99
N LYS A 156 7.15 5.87 -6.72
CA LYS A 156 7.29 7.25 -6.24
C LYS A 156 8.32 7.25 -5.13
N SER A 157 9.31 8.15 -5.26
CA SER A 157 10.40 8.27 -4.30
C SER A 157 9.88 8.62 -2.90
N ILE A 158 10.49 8.00 -1.90
CA ILE A 158 10.28 8.29 -0.49
C ILE A 158 10.78 9.69 -0.18
N GLU A 159 11.97 10.06 -0.68
CA GLU A 159 12.58 11.37 -0.46
C GLU A 159 11.67 12.51 -0.97
N GLU A 160 11.24 12.45 -2.23
CA GLU A 160 10.33 13.45 -2.81
C GLU A 160 9.00 13.52 -2.05
N SER A 161 8.48 12.36 -1.62
CA SER A 161 7.23 12.29 -0.87
C SER A 161 7.37 12.90 0.52
N LEU A 162 8.48 12.62 1.21
CA LEU A 162 8.80 13.19 2.52
C LEU A 162 8.97 14.70 2.43
N GLU A 163 9.67 15.19 1.40
CA GLU A 163 9.89 16.62 1.17
C GLU A 163 8.55 17.38 1.09
N ILE A 164 7.54 16.81 0.41
CA ILE A 164 6.19 17.37 0.34
C ILE A 164 5.52 17.43 1.72
N LEU A 165 5.76 16.42 2.58
CA LEU A 165 5.16 16.37 3.92
C LEU A 165 5.80 17.39 4.87
N VAL A 166 7.13 17.43 4.94
CA VAL A 166 7.88 18.29 5.88
C VAL A 166 7.79 19.78 5.54
N LYS A 167 7.44 20.12 4.30
CA LYS A 167 7.12 21.50 3.87
C LYS A 167 5.75 22.00 4.33
N ARG A 168 4.92 21.14 4.94
CA ARG A 168 3.62 21.56 5.47
C ARG A 168 3.78 22.17 6.84
N GLU A 169 3.07 23.27 7.06
CA GLU A 169 2.99 23.93 8.37
C GLU A 169 2.54 22.95 9.46
N GLY A 170 3.26 22.95 10.58
CA GLY A 170 2.98 22.12 11.76
C GLY A 170 3.24 20.62 11.61
N PHE A 171 3.71 20.13 10.45
CA PHE A 171 3.94 18.70 10.24
C PHE A 171 5.02 18.14 11.17
N GLU A 172 6.18 18.80 11.23
CA GLU A 172 7.27 18.42 12.13
C GLU A 172 6.82 18.45 13.59
N ASP A 173 6.07 19.48 14.02
CA ASP A 173 5.55 19.58 15.39
C ASP A 173 4.65 18.41 15.75
N LEU A 174 3.75 18.02 14.85
CA LEU A 174 2.90 16.84 15.04
C LEU A 174 3.74 15.57 15.18
N CYS A 175 4.78 15.40 14.37
CA CYS A 175 5.69 14.25 14.45
C CYS A 175 6.56 14.22 15.73
N GLU A 176 6.77 15.35 16.41
CA GLU A 176 7.50 15.39 17.68
C GLU A 176 6.58 15.35 18.91
N SER A 177 5.27 15.57 18.73
CA SER A 177 4.29 15.67 19.83
C SER A 177 4.23 14.44 20.74
N TRP A 178 4.56 13.26 20.22
CA TRP A 178 4.54 12.01 20.99
C TRP A 178 5.53 12.02 22.17
N ARG A 179 6.63 12.79 22.08
CA ARG A 179 7.66 12.90 23.11
C ARG A 179 7.14 13.50 24.42
N TYR A 180 6.09 14.30 24.34
CA TYR A 180 5.51 15.04 25.48
C TYR A 180 4.29 14.34 26.08
N ARG A 181 4.01 13.10 25.67
CA ARG A 181 2.89 12.33 26.20
C ARG A 181 3.18 11.88 27.63
N ASN A 182 2.15 11.96 28.47
CA ASN A 182 2.14 11.31 29.77
C ASN A 182 1.39 9.98 29.65
N VAL A 183 2.10 8.86 29.83
CA VAL A 183 1.55 7.51 29.68
C VAL A 183 1.74 6.77 31.00
N PRO A 184 0.66 6.24 31.62
CA PRO A 184 0.77 5.42 32.81
C PRO A 184 1.62 4.16 32.57
N ASN A 185 2.40 3.74 33.57
CA ASN A 185 3.41 2.67 33.42
C ASN A 185 2.85 1.32 32.91
N ASP A 186 1.56 1.05 33.09
CA ASP A 186 0.93 -0.24 32.77
C ASP A 186 -0.05 -0.19 31.58
N ILE A 187 -0.09 0.93 30.83
CA ILE A 187 -1.05 1.11 29.74
C ILE A 187 -0.33 1.38 28.43
N LEU A 188 -0.62 0.57 27.42
CA LEU A 188 -0.24 0.85 26.03
C LEU A 188 -1.36 1.66 25.38
N MET A 189 -1.08 2.92 25.03
CA MET A 189 -2.05 3.82 24.43
C MET A 189 -1.85 3.98 22.91
N ASP A 190 -0.62 3.83 22.41
CA ASP A 190 -0.29 3.96 21.00
C ASP A 190 1.01 3.20 20.65
N VAL A 191 1.43 3.28 19.38
CA VAL A 191 2.61 2.60 18.83
C VAL A 191 3.91 2.92 19.58
N TYR A 192 4.01 4.11 20.17
CA TYR A 192 5.20 4.59 20.88
C TYR A 192 5.50 3.80 22.17
N ASP A 193 4.46 3.21 22.75
CA ASP A 193 4.55 2.52 24.03
C ASP A 193 5.01 1.06 23.86
N GLY A 194 5.00 0.55 22.62
CA GLY A 194 5.36 -0.82 22.28
C GLY A 194 6.87 -1.07 22.23
N ASP A 195 7.25 -2.33 22.45
CA ASP A 195 8.66 -2.74 22.57
C ASP A 195 9.50 -2.42 21.33
N VAL A 196 8.92 -2.47 20.12
CA VAL A 196 9.64 -2.12 18.89
C VAL A 196 10.01 -0.64 18.88
N TRP A 197 9.14 0.25 19.36
CA TRP A 197 9.46 1.67 19.43
C TRP A 197 10.53 1.95 20.48
N LYS A 198 10.41 1.35 21.68
CA LYS A 198 11.39 1.45 22.77
C LYS A 198 12.78 0.94 22.36
N CYS A 199 12.82 -0.18 21.64
CA CYS A 199 14.03 -0.74 21.03
C CYS A 199 14.78 0.30 20.16
N PHE A 200 14.03 1.15 19.44
CA PHE A 200 14.57 2.22 18.59
C PHE A 200 14.72 3.57 19.32
N ASN A 201 14.35 3.66 20.59
CA ASN A 201 14.35 4.88 21.38
C ASN A 201 15.27 4.75 22.61
N GLY A 202 16.52 4.38 22.39
CA GLY A 202 17.58 4.37 23.41
C GLY A 202 17.89 3.00 24.02
N GLU A 203 17.16 1.93 23.67
CA GLU A 203 17.49 0.58 24.13
C GLU A 203 18.53 -0.09 23.23
N LYS A 204 18.19 -0.39 21.96
CA LYS A 204 19.09 -1.00 20.98
C LYS A 204 19.63 0.02 19.99
N TYR A 205 18.80 0.98 19.60
CA TYR A 205 19.16 2.06 18.69
C TYR A 205 18.75 3.40 19.30
N ASP A 206 19.58 4.43 19.08
CA ASP A 206 19.27 5.83 19.41
C ASP A 206 18.51 6.53 18.28
N PHE A 207 17.68 5.80 17.53
CA PHE A 207 17.04 6.33 16.33
C PHE A 207 16.00 7.40 16.68
N PHE A 208 15.07 7.10 17.58
CA PHE A 208 14.03 8.04 17.99
C PHE A 208 14.48 9.06 19.03
N THR A 209 15.72 9.02 19.54
CA THR A 209 16.21 10.01 20.50
C THR A 209 16.49 11.37 19.85
N VAL A 210 16.63 11.41 18.52
CA VAL A 210 16.86 12.61 17.72
C VAL A 210 15.56 13.03 17.01
N GLU A 211 15.28 14.33 16.95
CA GLU A 211 14.19 14.89 16.14
C GLU A 211 14.37 14.57 14.65
N ARG A 212 13.27 14.59 13.88
CA ARG A 212 13.27 14.35 12.41
C ARG A 212 13.64 12.91 11.99
N ASN A 213 13.73 11.99 12.94
CA ASN A 213 13.83 10.56 12.69
C ASN A 213 12.43 9.94 12.81
N PHE A 214 11.91 9.44 11.70
CA PHE A 214 10.54 8.94 11.62
C PHE A 214 10.46 7.43 11.39
N GLY A 215 9.59 6.77 12.16
CA GLY A 215 9.23 5.38 11.97
C GLY A 215 8.14 5.29 10.92
N VAL A 216 8.28 4.36 9.97
CA VAL A 216 7.26 4.12 8.94
C VAL A 216 6.63 2.75 9.09
N MET A 217 5.33 2.70 8.79
CA MET A 217 4.57 1.48 8.60
C MET A 217 4.42 1.21 7.10
N PHE A 218 4.70 -0.01 6.69
CA PHE A 218 4.59 -0.49 5.32
C PHE A 218 3.36 -1.37 5.13
N ASN A 219 2.57 -1.06 4.10
CA ASN A 219 1.34 -1.78 3.76
C ASN A 219 1.28 -2.08 2.26
N VAL A 220 0.77 -3.26 1.89
CA VAL A 220 0.44 -3.63 0.52
C VAL A 220 -0.97 -4.17 0.48
N ASP A 221 -1.77 -3.66 -0.46
CA ASP A 221 -3.14 -4.10 -0.68
C ASP A 221 -3.44 -4.29 -2.17
N TRP A 222 -4.31 -5.24 -2.50
CA TRP A 222 -4.74 -5.55 -3.85
C TRP A 222 -6.21 -5.18 -4.03
N PHE A 223 -6.51 -4.36 -5.02
CA PHE A 223 -7.87 -3.91 -5.28
C PHE A 223 -8.22 -3.97 -6.77
N GLN A 224 -9.52 -4.08 -7.06
CA GLN A 224 -10.05 -4.06 -8.42
C GLN A 224 -10.49 -2.63 -8.77
N PRO A 225 -9.77 -1.90 -9.64
CA PRO A 225 -10.15 -0.53 -10.01
C PRO A 225 -11.38 -0.47 -10.91
N PHE A 226 -11.74 -1.58 -11.57
CA PHE A 226 -12.83 -1.63 -12.54
C PHE A 226 -13.92 -2.60 -12.06
N LYS A 227 -15.18 -2.20 -12.26
CA LYS A 227 -16.33 -3.07 -11.98
C LYS A 227 -16.43 -4.17 -13.04
N HIS A 228 -16.77 -5.39 -12.60
CA HIS A 228 -17.04 -6.55 -13.47
C HIS A 228 -15.87 -7.02 -14.34
N THR A 229 -14.63 -6.68 -14.00
CA THR A 229 -13.45 -7.24 -14.66
C THR A 229 -12.53 -7.90 -13.65
N ASN A 230 -11.89 -8.98 -14.07
CA ASN A 230 -10.85 -9.65 -13.28
C ASN A 230 -9.52 -8.93 -13.53
N TYR A 231 -9.42 -7.69 -13.05
CA TYR A 231 -8.21 -6.87 -13.14
C TYR A 231 -7.86 -6.39 -11.74
N SER A 232 -6.71 -6.81 -11.21
CA SER A 232 -6.27 -6.48 -9.86
C SER A 232 -5.01 -5.60 -9.89
N VAL A 233 -5.00 -4.52 -9.12
CA VAL A 233 -3.85 -3.63 -8.97
C VAL A 233 -3.38 -3.69 -7.54
N GLY A 234 -2.08 -3.87 -7.35
CA GLY A 234 -1.44 -3.84 -6.04
C GLY A 234 -0.99 -2.43 -5.75
N ALA A 235 -1.17 -1.95 -4.54
CA ALA A 235 -0.66 -0.66 -4.11
C ALA A 235 0.17 -0.79 -2.84
N ILE A 236 1.30 -0.10 -2.86
CA ILE A 236 2.33 -0.06 -1.82
C ILE A 236 2.24 1.30 -1.16
N TYR A 237 1.98 1.32 0.15
CA TYR A 237 1.80 2.54 0.93
C TYR A 237 2.74 2.57 2.14
N LEU A 238 3.22 3.77 2.47
CA LEU A 238 3.87 4.06 3.73
C LEU A 238 3.03 5.01 4.58
N THR A 239 3.17 4.90 5.89
CA THR A 239 2.56 5.82 6.86
C THR A 239 3.57 6.18 7.94
N ILE A 240 3.69 7.47 8.26
CA ILE A 240 4.59 7.95 9.31
C ILE A 240 3.94 7.73 10.68
N LEU A 241 4.54 6.86 11.48
CA LEU A 241 4.03 6.44 12.78
C LEU A 241 4.17 7.52 13.86
N ASN A 242 5.16 8.41 13.72
CA ASN A 242 5.37 9.57 14.60
C ASN A 242 4.15 10.49 14.69
N LEU A 243 3.30 10.53 13.66
CA LEU A 243 2.07 11.32 13.68
C LEU A 243 1.08 10.78 14.74
N PRO A 244 0.34 11.65 15.45
CA PRO A 244 -0.71 11.24 16.36
C PRO A 244 -1.77 10.39 15.67
N ARG A 245 -2.39 9.46 16.42
CA ARG A 245 -3.41 8.53 15.90
C ARG A 245 -4.52 9.20 15.08
N THR A 246 -4.93 10.40 15.45
CA THR A 246 -5.98 11.18 14.77
C THR A 246 -5.56 11.72 13.40
N GLU A 247 -4.26 11.88 13.16
CA GLU A 247 -3.71 12.38 11.89
C GLU A 247 -3.09 11.27 11.04
N ARG A 248 -2.51 10.24 11.68
CA ARG A 248 -1.66 9.21 11.07
C ARG A 248 -2.21 8.60 9.78
N PHE A 249 -3.46 8.15 9.80
CA PHE A 249 -4.09 7.43 8.68
C PHE A 249 -5.01 8.31 7.82
N LYS A 250 -4.96 9.65 7.96
CA LYS A 250 -5.68 10.55 7.05
C LYS A 250 -5.06 10.45 5.66
N LYS A 251 -5.90 10.49 4.60
CA LYS A 251 -5.46 10.41 3.19
C LYS A 251 -4.28 11.33 2.86
N LYS A 252 -4.25 12.55 3.42
CA LYS A 252 -3.17 13.53 3.24
C LYS A 252 -1.80 13.07 3.76
N ASN A 253 -1.75 12.13 4.71
CA ASN A 253 -0.56 11.67 5.41
C ASN A 253 -0.12 10.24 5.00
N ILE A 254 -0.88 9.59 4.11
CA ILE A 254 -0.50 8.31 3.52
C ILE A 254 0.37 8.60 2.30
N ILE A 255 1.52 7.93 2.22
CA ILE A 255 2.44 8.04 1.10
C ILE A 255 2.19 6.84 0.17
N LEU A 256 1.70 7.09 -1.05
CA LEU A 256 1.62 6.07 -2.10
C LEU A 256 2.99 5.93 -2.76
N ILE A 257 3.64 4.79 -2.56
CA ILE A 257 4.99 4.49 -3.09
C ILE A 257 4.93 3.75 -4.41
N GLY A 258 4.04 2.77 -4.56
CA GLY A 258 4.08 1.88 -5.71
C GLY A 258 2.71 1.44 -6.18
N LEU A 259 2.52 1.31 -7.50
CA LEU A 259 1.37 0.71 -8.13
C LEU A 259 1.81 -0.48 -9.00
N ILE A 260 1.59 -1.67 -8.47
CA ILE A 260 1.89 -2.94 -9.11
C ILE A 260 0.80 -3.24 -10.14
N PRO A 261 1.13 -3.40 -11.43
CA PRO A 261 0.14 -3.68 -12.44
C PRO A 261 -0.46 -5.08 -12.25
N ASP A 262 -1.66 -5.29 -12.79
CA ASP A 262 -2.23 -6.63 -12.93
C ASP A 262 -1.28 -7.54 -13.71
N MET A 263 -1.07 -8.76 -13.21
CA MET A 263 -0.18 -9.74 -13.83
C MET A 263 -0.90 -11.06 -14.05
N LYS A 264 -0.52 -11.79 -15.11
CA LYS A 264 -1.14 -13.08 -15.46
C LYS A 264 -1.06 -14.12 -14.34
N THR A 265 0.01 -14.07 -13.58
CA THR A 265 0.19 -14.85 -12.36
C THR A 265 0.58 -13.91 -11.25
N GLU A 266 0.31 -14.31 -10.02
CA GLU A 266 0.67 -13.51 -8.86
C GLU A 266 2.19 -13.22 -8.86
N PRO A 267 2.58 -11.93 -8.85
CA PRO A 267 3.99 -11.57 -8.94
C PRO A 267 4.74 -11.89 -7.63
N PRO A 268 6.05 -12.20 -7.71
CA PRO A 268 6.91 -12.20 -6.54
C PRO A 268 7.02 -10.77 -6.00
N THR A 269 6.62 -10.56 -4.74
CA THR A 269 6.52 -9.21 -4.17
C THR A 269 7.87 -8.54 -3.98
N ASN A 270 8.94 -9.32 -3.75
CA ASN A 270 10.30 -8.81 -3.56
C ASN A 270 10.76 -7.89 -4.71
N THR A 271 10.45 -8.25 -5.96
CA THR A 271 10.87 -7.47 -7.14
C THR A 271 10.28 -6.06 -7.16
N PHE A 272 9.08 -5.86 -6.60
CA PHE A 272 8.42 -4.55 -6.61
C PHE A 272 8.78 -3.69 -5.40
N ILE A 273 9.25 -4.31 -4.31
CA ILE A 273 9.64 -3.60 -3.08
C ILE A 273 11.15 -3.37 -2.99
N GLU A 274 11.95 -3.98 -3.88
CA GLU A 274 13.41 -3.78 -3.93
C GLU A 274 13.80 -2.30 -4.08
N PRO A 275 13.20 -1.48 -4.99
CA PRO A 275 13.48 -0.05 -5.03
C PRO A 275 13.15 0.69 -3.73
N LEU A 276 12.08 0.28 -3.05
CA LEU A 276 11.70 0.84 -1.74
C LEU A 276 12.73 0.47 -0.66
N VAL A 277 13.26 -0.75 -0.67
CA VAL A 277 14.29 -1.18 0.29
C VAL A 277 15.58 -0.41 0.09
N ASP A 278 15.99 -0.17 -1.16
CA ASP A 278 17.18 0.63 -1.46
C ASP A 278 17.03 2.08 -0.96
N GLU A 279 15.89 2.73 -1.21
CA GLU A 279 15.63 4.07 -0.64
C GLU A 279 15.52 4.04 0.90
N LEU A 280 15.05 2.95 1.53
CA LEU A 280 15.03 2.85 2.99
C LEU A 280 16.43 2.68 3.60
N LYS A 281 17.39 2.09 2.87
CA LYS A 281 18.80 2.06 3.28
C LYS A 281 19.40 3.47 3.24
N GLU A 282 19.09 4.24 2.21
CA GLU A 282 19.49 5.65 2.10
C GLU A 282 18.82 6.50 3.19
N ALA A 283 17.52 6.31 3.41
CA ALA A 283 16.76 7.02 4.43
C ALA A 283 17.26 6.75 5.86
N TRP A 284 17.84 5.57 6.11
CA TRP A 284 18.50 5.25 7.39
C TRP A 284 19.76 6.09 7.62
N GLN A 285 20.52 6.38 6.55
CA GLN A 285 21.65 7.30 6.61
C GLN A 285 21.18 8.75 6.74
N GLY A 286 20.12 9.09 6.00
CA GLY A 286 19.36 10.33 6.11
C GLY A 286 19.33 11.14 4.82
N PHE A 287 18.17 11.75 4.54
CA PHE A 287 17.96 12.67 3.44
C PHE A 287 18.21 14.11 3.88
N SER A 288 18.89 14.89 3.05
CA SER A 288 19.16 16.31 3.32
C SER A 288 18.18 17.18 2.55
N MET A 289 17.21 17.80 3.24
CA MET A 289 16.16 18.57 2.59
C MET A 289 15.72 19.77 3.43
N LYS A 290 15.11 20.76 2.77
CA LYS A 290 14.50 21.92 3.42
C LYS A 290 13.09 21.57 3.90
N SER A 291 12.70 22.13 5.03
CA SER A 291 11.38 21.91 5.63
C SER A 291 10.65 23.23 5.88
N PHE A 292 9.41 23.15 6.37
CA PHE A 292 8.68 24.34 6.79
C PHE A 292 9.42 25.10 7.91
N LYS A 293 9.99 24.38 8.90
CA LYS A 293 10.77 24.98 9.99
C LYS A 293 12.15 25.46 9.56
N SER A 294 12.74 24.82 8.54
CA SER A 294 14.07 25.15 8.03
C SER A 294 14.03 25.44 6.52
N PRO A 295 13.42 26.56 6.09
CA PRO A 295 13.21 26.85 4.67
C PRO A 295 14.50 27.27 3.95
N SER A 296 15.46 27.85 4.68
CA SER A 296 16.70 28.38 4.11
C SER A 296 17.86 27.39 4.16
N GLN A 297 17.90 26.52 5.17
CA GLN A 297 18.98 25.56 5.40
C GLN A 297 18.44 24.13 5.36
N PRO A 298 19.02 23.23 4.54
CA PRO A 298 18.68 21.82 4.59
C PRO A 298 19.00 21.22 5.96
N VAL A 299 18.12 20.35 6.43
CA VAL A 299 18.31 19.55 7.65
C VAL A 299 18.14 18.07 7.32
N THR A 300 18.73 17.21 8.14
CA THR A 300 18.68 15.76 7.93
C THR A 300 17.39 15.18 8.47
N PHE A 301 16.71 14.38 7.65
CA PHE A 301 15.57 13.55 8.03
C PHE A 301 15.93 12.08 7.83
N LYS A 302 15.58 11.21 8.78
CA LYS A 302 15.82 9.77 8.65
C LYS A 302 14.52 9.00 8.73
N LEU A 303 14.46 7.87 8.02
CA LEU A 303 13.32 6.94 8.11
C LEU A 303 13.77 5.53 8.46
N ALA A 304 12.95 4.84 9.25
CA ALA A 304 13.14 3.43 9.57
C ALA A 304 11.82 2.66 9.43
N LEU A 305 11.85 1.53 8.70
CA LEU A 305 10.73 0.60 8.65
C LEU A 305 10.63 -0.19 9.96
N ILE A 306 9.62 0.12 10.78
CA ILE A 306 9.44 -0.53 12.09
C ILE A 306 8.17 -1.37 12.19
N CYS A 307 7.33 -1.37 11.14
CA CYS A 307 6.05 -2.07 11.16
C CYS A 307 5.61 -2.47 9.74
N VAL A 308 5.18 -3.73 9.57
CA VAL A 308 4.51 -4.20 8.34
C VAL A 308 3.07 -4.58 8.68
N GLY A 309 2.12 -3.76 8.23
CA GLY A 309 0.68 -3.87 8.50
C GLY A 309 -0.08 -4.38 7.28
N CYS A 310 -0.17 -5.69 7.11
CA CYS A 310 -0.91 -6.26 6.00
C CYS A 310 -1.80 -7.41 6.48
N ASP A 311 -2.73 -7.83 5.62
CA ASP A 311 -3.42 -9.10 5.83
C ASP A 311 -2.41 -10.26 5.91
N ILE A 312 -2.86 -11.42 6.39
CA ILE A 312 -1.97 -12.56 6.58
C ILE A 312 -1.31 -12.97 5.25
N PRO A 313 -2.04 -13.19 4.13
CA PRO A 313 -1.42 -13.54 2.85
C PRO A 313 -0.31 -12.59 2.39
N ALA A 314 -0.52 -11.26 2.42
CA ALA A 314 0.46 -10.28 1.99
C ALA A 314 1.64 -10.19 2.98
N SER A 315 1.38 -10.14 4.28
CA SER A 315 2.44 -10.08 5.29
C SER A 315 3.39 -11.28 5.23
N ARG A 316 2.89 -12.49 4.94
CA ARG A 316 3.77 -13.67 4.73
C ARG A 316 4.71 -13.49 3.55
N LYS A 317 4.19 -13.01 2.42
CA LYS A 317 4.98 -12.80 1.20
C LYS A 317 6.03 -11.72 1.40
N LEU A 318 5.65 -10.61 2.03
CA LEU A 318 6.51 -9.46 2.29
C LEU A 318 7.59 -9.77 3.32
N CYS A 319 7.26 -10.45 4.42
CA CYS A 319 8.18 -10.62 5.55
C CYS A 319 8.92 -11.96 5.52
N GLY A 320 8.85 -12.71 4.43
CA GLY A 320 9.66 -13.91 4.25
C GLY A 320 9.13 -15.13 5.01
N PHE A 321 7.81 -15.28 5.14
CA PHE A 321 7.18 -16.45 5.74
C PHE A 321 6.40 -17.27 4.73
N LEU A 322 6.24 -18.55 5.04
CA LEU A 322 5.32 -19.43 4.33
C LEU A 322 3.85 -19.11 4.68
N GLY A 323 2.93 -19.62 3.85
CA GLY A 323 1.49 -19.39 4.02
C GLY A 323 0.97 -19.92 5.37
N HIS A 324 -0.12 -19.34 5.86
CA HIS A 324 -0.70 -19.73 7.16
C HIS A 324 -1.15 -21.20 7.21
N ALA A 325 -1.47 -21.79 6.06
CA ALA A 325 -1.85 -23.20 5.93
C ALA A 325 -0.63 -24.15 5.84
N GLU A 326 0.59 -23.65 5.90
CA GLU A 326 1.80 -24.49 5.88
C GLU A 326 2.07 -25.11 7.26
N THR A 327 2.88 -26.17 7.33
CA THR A 327 3.17 -26.84 8.62
C THR A 327 3.80 -25.87 9.61
N LYS A 328 4.65 -24.95 9.16
CA LYS A 328 5.27 -23.90 9.98
C LYS A 328 4.67 -22.53 9.66
N GLY A 329 3.34 -22.39 9.78
CA GLY A 329 2.61 -21.19 9.36
C GLY A 329 2.74 -19.95 10.26
N CYS A 330 3.22 -20.09 11.51
CA CYS A 330 3.36 -18.97 12.44
C CYS A 330 4.67 -18.20 12.23
N ASN A 331 4.60 -16.86 12.27
CA ASN A 331 5.78 -15.97 12.17
C ASN A 331 6.39 -15.63 13.53
N LYS A 332 5.72 -15.97 14.63
CA LYS A 332 6.18 -15.67 15.99
C LYS A 332 6.88 -16.86 16.64
N CYS A 333 6.46 -18.08 16.31
CA CYS A 333 6.99 -19.28 16.95
C CYS A 333 7.20 -20.44 15.95
N MET A 334 7.96 -21.45 16.37
CA MET A 334 8.41 -22.59 15.57
C MET A 334 7.45 -23.79 15.61
N LYS A 335 6.22 -23.63 16.08
CA LYS A 335 5.25 -24.74 16.18
C LYS A 335 4.92 -25.35 14.82
N SER A 336 4.83 -26.68 14.79
CA SER A 336 4.27 -27.43 13.67
C SER A 336 2.76 -27.55 13.82
N PHE A 337 2.04 -27.27 12.74
CA PHE A 337 0.61 -27.46 12.59
C PHE A 337 0.40 -28.57 11.56
N ASP A 338 0.34 -29.80 12.03
CA ASP A 338 0.15 -30.98 11.18
C ASP A 338 -1.31 -31.11 10.72
N GLY A 339 -1.52 -31.80 9.60
CA GLY A 339 -2.83 -31.99 8.97
C GLY A 339 -3.01 -31.25 7.64
N GLY A 340 -4.07 -31.60 6.90
CA GLY A 340 -4.45 -30.96 5.64
C GLY A 340 -5.08 -29.58 5.82
N VAL A 341 -5.37 -28.92 4.70
CA VAL A 341 -6.11 -27.64 4.69
C VAL A 341 -7.49 -27.85 5.33
N GLY A 342 -7.76 -27.17 6.44
CA GLY A 342 -9.02 -27.28 7.19
C GLY A 342 -9.01 -28.27 8.35
N GLU A 343 -8.01 -29.16 8.42
CA GLU A 343 -7.86 -30.19 9.48
C GLU A 343 -6.83 -29.80 10.55
N LYS A 344 -6.07 -28.73 10.32
CA LYS A 344 -5.01 -28.28 11.23
C LYS A 344 -5.56 -27.87 12.59
N ASN A 345 -4.94 -28.41 13.63
CA ASN A 345 -5.17 -27.98 15.00
C ASN A 345 -4.24 -26.82 15.36
N TYR A 346 -4.80 -25.62 15.52
CA TYR A 346 -4.06 -24.43 15.94
C TYR A 346 -4.04 -24.25 17.47
N GLY A 347 -4.53 -25.21 18.27
CA GLY A 347 -4.52 -25.19 19.74
C GLY A 347 -3.27 -25.83 20.35
N GLY A 348 -3.23 -25.99 21.67
CA GLY A 348 -2.12 -26.64 22.41
C GLY A 348 -0.88 -25.76 22.58
N PHE A 349 -1.07 -24.47 22.85
CA PHE A 349 0.02 -23.53 23.17
C PHE A 349 0.43 -23.62 24.65
N ASP A 350 -0.23 -24.49 25.43
CA ASP A 350 0.05 -24.71 26.85
C ASP A 350 1.43 -25.35 27.08
N THR A 351 1.95 -26.08 26.08
CA THR A 351 3.35 -26.49 26.02
C THR A 351 4.16 -25.40 25.32
N CYS A 352 5.25 -24.95 25.97
CA CYS A 352 6.10 -23.86 25.50
C CYS A 352 6.45 -24.04 24.01
N CYS A 353 6.04 -23.09 23.16
CA CYS A 353 6.49 -23.02 21.77
C CYS A 353 7.81 -22.23 21.73
N GLU A 354 8.87 -22.80 21.16
CA GLU A 354 10.09 -22.04 20.86
C GLU A 354 9.73 -20.84 19.98
N LEU A 355 10.03 -19.64 20.47
CA LEU A 355 9.86 -18.40 19.70
C LEU A 355 10.89 -18.36 18.57
N ARG A 356 10.52 -17.72 17.46
CA ARG A 356 11.47 -17.47 16.38
C ARG A 356 12.49 -16.43 16.83
N ASP A 357 13.74 -16.68 16.48
CA ASP A 357 14.86 -15.78 16.71
C ASP A 357 15.35 -15.17 15.38
N LEU A 358 15.79 -13.91 15.43
CA LEU A 358 16.20 -13.14 14.25
C LEU A 358 17.48 -13.72 13.61
N GLU A 359 18.48 -14.06 14.42
CA GLU A 359 19.78 -14.52 13.92
C GLU A 359 19.64 -15.91 13.30
N LYS A 360 18.93 -16.82 13.98
CA LYS A 360 18.56 -18.12 13.39
C LYS A 360 17.77 -17.95 12.09
N HIS A 361 16.82 -16.99 12.05
CA HIS A 361 16.05 -16.71 10.85
C HIS A 361 16.94 -16.28 9.69
N LYS A 362 17.85 -15.32 9.91
CA LYS A 362 18.82 -14.85 8.91
C LYS A 362 19.72 -15.98 8.42
N GLU A 363 20.21 -16.84 9.31
CA GLU A 363 21.03 -18.00 8.95
C GLU A 363 20.28 -18.97 8.02
N ILE A 364 19.04 -19.33 8.37
CA ILE A 364 18.20 -20.23 7.57
C ILE A 364 17.92 -19.61 6.19
N VAL A 365 17.53 -18.33 6.13
CA VAL A 365 17.29 -17.63 4.87
C VAL A 365 18.57 -17.59 4.02
N GLY A 366 19.73 -17.37 4.65
CA GLY A 366 21.02 -17.44 3.97
C GLY A 366 21.30 -18.80 3.33
N LYS A 367 20.88 -19.91 3.94
CA LYS A 367 20.95 -21.26 3.35
C LYS A 367 20.00 -21.40 2.16
N ILE A 368 18.75 -20.92 2.28
CA ILE A 368 17.72 -20.96 1.23
C ILE A 368 18.16 -20.18 -0.03
N VAL A 369 18.74 -19.00 0.15
CA VAL A 369 19.23 -18.16 -0.96
C VAL A 369 20.37 -18.84 -1.72
N ARG A 370 21.29 -19.50 -0.99
CA ARG A 370 22.44 -20.23 -1.56
C ARG A 370 22.06 -21.55 -2.26
N SER A 371 20.82 -22.01 -2.15
CA SER A 371 20.35 -23.23 -2.81
C SER A 371 20.49 -23.14 -4.34
N LYS A 372 21.12 -24.15 -4.94
CA LYS A 372 21.42 -24.20 -6.39
C LYS A 372 20.24 -24.60 -7.26
N THR A 373 19.23 -25.25 -6.67
CA THR A 373 18.05 -25.76 -7.39
C THR A 373 16.77 -25.28 -6.74
N LYS A 374 15.71 -25.15 -7.55
CA LYS A 374 14.37 -24.79 -7.07
C LYS A 374 13.86 -25.80 -6.03
N THR A 375 14.02 -27.10 -6.28
CA THR A 375 13.57 -28.16 -5.38
C THR A 375 14.24 -28.10 -4.00
N SER A 376 15.56 -27.93 -3.96
CA SER A 376 16.29 -27.81 -2.68
C SER A 376 15.87 -26.56 -1.90
N ARG A 377 15.61 -25.46 -2.61
CA ARG A 377 15.07 -24.24 -2.01
C ARG A 377 13.70 -24.49 -1.40
N GLU A 378 12.76 -25.03 -2.16
CA GLU A 378 11.38 -25.30 -1.71
C GLU A 378 11.33 -26.27 -0.52
N GLN A 379 12.24 -27.25 -0.47
CA GLN A 379 12.35 -28.18 0.65
C GLN A 379 12.76 -27.45 1.94
N LEU A 380 13.79 -26.62 1.90
CA LEU A 380 14.23 -25.83 3.06
C LEU A 380 13.17 -24.81 3.47
N GLU A 381 12.52 -24.15 2.52
CA GLU A 381 11.43 -23.21 2.82
C GLU A 381 10.31 -23.91 3.60
N LYS A 382 9.93 -25.13 3.17
CA LYS A 382 8.89 -25.95 3.83
C LYS A 382 9.30 -26.43 5.21
N GLU A 383 10.55 -26.84 5.39
CA GLU A 383 11.10 -27.32 6.66
C GLU A 383 11.02 -26.24 7.76
N TYR A 384 11.42 -25.01 7.43
CA TYR A 384 11.52 -23.92 8.41
C TYR A 384 10.34 -22.93 8.40
N GLY A 385 9.47 -22.99 7.38
CA GLY A 385 8.34 -22.08 7.23
C GLY A 385 8.73 -20.66 6.83
N VAL A 386 9.89 -20.48 6.21
CA VAL A 386 10.45 -19.17 5.87
C VAL A 386 10.93 -19.16 4.43
N ARG A 387 11.04 -17.97 3.84
CA ARG A 387 11.55 -17.73 2.49
C ARG A 387 12.28 -16.39 2.46
N TYR A 388 13.01 -16.14 1.38
CA TYR A 388 13.70 -14.87 1.21
C TYR A 388 12.73 -13.68 1.14
N SER A 389 13.03 -12.63 1.90
CA SER A 389 12.46 -11.30 1.74
C SER A 389 13.60 -10.29 1.60
N VAL A 390 13.45 -9.37 0.64
CA VAL A 390 14.40 -8.26 0.46
C VAL A 390 14.37 -7.28 1.64
N LEU A 391 13.32 -7.28 2.48
CA LEU A 391 13.30 -6.48 3.71
C LEU A 391 14.40 -6.88 4.70
N LEU A 392 14.95 -8.11 4.60
CA LEU A 392 16.06 -8.56 5.44
C LEU A 392 17.38 -7.87 5.11
N GLU A 393 17.46 -7.13 4.00
CA GLU A 393 18.60 -6.28 3.67
C GLU A 393 18.63 -4.98 4.49
N LEU A 394 17.57 -4.68 5.24
CA LEU A 394 17.57 -3.62 6.25
C LEU A 394 18.11 -4.21 7.56
N ASP A 395 19.30 -3.77 7.98
CA ASP A 395 20.00 -4.34 9.14
C ASP A 395 19.18 -4.31 10.44
N TYR A 396 18.34 -3.28 10.58
CA TYR A 396 17.49 -3.06 11.73
C TYR A 396 16.16 -3.83 11.68
N PHE A 397 15.79 -4.41 10.53
CA PHE A 397 14.49 -5.05 10.35
C PHE A 397 14.44 -6.44 10.97
N ASP A 398 13.41 -6.65 11.81
CA ASP A 398 13.11 -7.93 12.43
C ASP A 398 11.75 -8.44 11.93
N PRO A 399 11.69 -9.41 11.00
CA PRO A 399 10.43 -9.91 10.46
C PRO A 399 9.58 -10.61 11.53
N VAL A 400 10.19 -11.13 12.61
CA VAL A 400 9.46 -11.80 13.69
C VAL A 400 8.72 -10.75 14.51
N LYS A 401 9.37 -9.65 14.89
CA LYS A 401 8.77 -8.62 15.74
C LYS A 401 7.96 -7.59 14.96
N MET A 402 8.46 -7.11 13.82
CA MET A 402 7.90 -5.99 13.06
C MET A 402 6.77 -6.38 12.11
N THR A 403 6.52 -7.68 11.91
CA THR A 403 5.29 -8.15 11.25
C THR A 403 4.15 -8.17 12.26
N ILE A 404 3.21 -7.23 12.12
CA ILE A 404 2.06 -7.13 13.03
C ILE A 404 0.91 -8.04 12.57
N ILE A 405 0.01 -8.32 13.49
CA ILE A 405 -1.23 -9.05 13.21
C ILE A 405 -2.28 -8.02 12.85
N ASP A 406 -2.89 -8.15 11.67
CA ASP A 406 -4.00 -7.31 11.26
C ASP A 406 -5.28 -7.67 12.06
N PRO A 407 -5.74 -6.80 12.98
CA PRO A 407 -6.92 -7.09 13.80
C PRO A 407 -8.20 -7.16 12.96
N MET A 408 -8.28 -6.46 11.82
CA MET A 408 -9.50 -6.43 11.01
C MET A 408 -9.77 -7.79 10.39
N HIS A 409 -8.77 -8.36 9.70
CA HIS A 409 -8.92 -9.66 9.07
C HIS A 409 -8.80 -10.82 10.06
N ASN A 410 -8.01 -10.68 11.14
CA ASN A 410 -7.81 -11.77 12.10
C ASN A 410 -8.90 -11.82 13.19
N LEU A 411 -9.12 -10.73 13.91
CA LEU A 411 -10.08 -10.69 15.03
C LEU A 411 -11.50 -10.56 14.50
N PHE A 412 -11.78 -9.48 13.77
CA PHE A 412 -13.16 -9.19 13.38
C PHE A 412 -13.65 -10.15 12.31
N LEU A 413 -12.90 -10.40 11.24
CA LEU A 413 -13.34 -11.36 10.23
C LEU A 413 -13.09 -12.81 10.66
N GLY A 414 -11.84 -13.17 10.98
CA GLY A 414 -11.46 -14.56 11.24
C GLY A 414 -12.11 -15.14 12.50
N THR A 415 -11.88 -14.50 13.65
CA THR A 415 -12.33 -15.01 14.95
C THR A 415 -13.84 -14.96 15.09
N ALA A 416 -14.49 -13.84 14.75
CA ALA A 416 -15.95 -13.74 14.84
C ALA A 416 -16.64 -14.78 13.95
N LYS A 417 -16.17 -14.96 12.70
CA LYS A 417 -16.69 -15.98 11.79
C LYS A 417 -16.49 -17.40 12.33
N ARG A 418 -15.31 -17.69 12.89
CA ARG A 418 -15.03 -19.02 13.48
C ARG A 418 -15.93 -19.31 14.67
N MET A 419 -16.16 -18.31 15.53
CA MET A 419 -17.06 -18.45 16.68
C MET A 419 -18.50 -18.73 16.24
N LEU A 420 -19.01 -18.01 15.22
CA LEU A 420 -20.33 -18.31 14.66
C LEU A 420 -20.43 -19.75 14.11
N SER A 421 -19.38 -20.23 13.41
CA SER A 421 -19.33 -21.62 12.94
C SER A 421 -19.39 -22.59 14.11
N ILE A 422 -18.57 -22.40 15.15
CA ILE A 422 -18.54 -23.27 16.34
C ILE A 422 -19.91 -23.28 17.03
N TRP A 423 -20.55 -22.13 17.22
CA TRP A 423 -21.86 -22.06 17.86
C TRP A 423 -22.94 -22.79 17.06
N LYS A 424 -22.85 -22.78 15.73
CA LYS A 424 -23.73 -23.53 14.85
C LYS A 424 -23.44 -25.03 14.89
N ASP A 425 -22.16 -25.41 14.71
CA ASP A 425 -21.71 -26.79 14.61
C ASP A 425 -21.98 -27.58 15.91
N HIS A 426 -21.83 -26.91 17.06
CA HIS A 426 -22.17 -27.45 18.38
C HIS A 426 -23.62 -27.23 18.80
N LYS A 427 -24.48 -26.71 17.92
CA LYS A 427 -25.91 -26.43 18.17
C LYS A 427 -26.18 -25.52 19.38
N LEU A 428 -25.24 -24.64 19.71
CA LEU A 428 -25.42 -23.59 20.72
C LEU A 428 -26.36 -22.49 20.22
N LEU A 429 -26.34 -22.22 18.90
CA LEU A 429 -27.32 -21.37 18.23
C LEU A 429 -28.08 -22.17 17.17
N GLN A 430 -29.41 -22.13 17.23
CA GLN A 430 -30.30 -22.70 16.23
C GLN A 430 -30.79 -21.62 15.27
N SER A 431 -31.41 -22.01 14.15
CA SER A 431 -31.90 -21.09 13.11
C SER A 431 -32.78 -19.97 13.67
N GLU A 432 -33.66 -20.31 14.61
CA GLU A 432 -34.56 -19.37 15.31
C GLU A 432 -33.78 -18.28 16.07
N HIS A 433 -32.63 -18.62 16.67
CA HIS A 433 -31.81 -17.66 17.37
C HIS A 433 -31.20 -16.62 16.42
N PHE A 434 -30.90 -16.99 15.18
CA PHE A 434 -30.37 -16.04 14.19
C PHE A 434 -31.43 -15.03 13.73
N GLU A 435 -32.71 -15.42 13.69
CA GLU A 435 -33.82 -14.49 13.44
C GLU A 435 -33.98 -13.50 14.60
N ILE A 436 -33.89 -13.96 15.84
CA ILE A 436 -33.93 -13.10 17.03
C ILE A 436 -32.77 -12.10 17.01
N ILE A 437 -31.55 -12.57 16.71
CA ILE A 437 -30.36 -11.70 16.61
C ILE A 437 -30.54 -10.68 15.48
N GLN A 438 -31.07 -11.10 14.33
CA GLN A 438 -31.33 -10.19 13.21
C GLN A 438 -32.32 -9.08 13.58
N ASN A 439 -33.47 -9.44 14.17
CA ASN A 439 -34.49 -8.48 14.60
C ASN A 439 -33.93 -7.48 15.63
N ARG A 440 -33.07 -7.95 16.55
CA ARG A 440 -32.38 -7.07 17.50
C ARG A 440 -31.44 -6.10 16.80
N ILE A 441 -30.65 -6.56 15.83
CA ILE A 441 -29.72 -5.70 15.07
C ILE A 441 -30.49 -4.66 14.26
N GLU A 442 -31.60 -5.05 13.61
CA GLU A 442 -32.46 -4.14 12.85
C GLU A 442 -33.11 -3.07 13.75
N GLY A 443 -33.36 -3.39 15.02
CA GLY A 443 -33.86 -2.44 16.02
C GLY A 443 -32.80 -1.45 16.56
N ILE A 444 -31.51 -1.64 16.27
CA ILE A 444 -30.46 -0.73 16.74
C ILE A 444 -30.41 0.51 15.84
N PHE A 445 -30.67 1.68 16.42
CA PHE A 445 -30.38 2.95 15.77
C PHE A 445 -28.86 3.20 15.80
N CYS A 446 -28.22 3.15 14.63
CA CYS A 446 -26.78 3.32 14.50
C CYS A 446 -26.48 4.63 13.77
N PRO A 447 -25.61 5.51 14.32
CA PRO A 447 -25.16 6.72 13.62
C PRO A 447 -24.55 6.37 12.26
N SER A 448 -24.70 7.27 11.27
CA SER A 448 -24.17 7.09 9.92
C SER A 448 -22.68 6.77 9.88
N ASP A 449 -21.94 7.24 10.87
CA ASP A 449 -20.48 7.17 10.94
C ASP A 449 -19.95 5.78 11.32
N VAL A 450 -20.80 4.92 11.87
CA VAL A 450 -20.41 3.56 12.31
C VAL A 450 -20.37 2.58 11.12
N GLY A 451 -20.97 2.94 9.98
CA GLY A 451 -20.96 2.13 8.77
C GLY A 451 -22.04 1.04 8.74
N LYS A 452 -21.89 0.04 7.86
CA LYS A 452 -22.93 -0.97 7.60
C LYS A 452 -23.00 -2.02 8.71
N LEU A 453 -24.23 -2.33 9.15
CA LEU A 453 -24.53 -3.45 10.04
C LEU A 453 -24.81 -4.74 9.25
N PRO A 454 -24.65 -5.93 9.86
CA PRO A 454 -25.08 -7.18 9.26
C PRO A 454 -26.60 -7.35 9.36
N GLN A 455 -27.32 -6.96 8.30
CA GLN A 455 -28.78 -7.00 8.24
C GLN A 455 -29.38 -8.36 7.84
N LYS A 456 -28.58 -9.39 7.55
CA LYS A 456 -29.05 -10.65 6.97
C LYS A 456 -28.56 -11.90 7.69
N MET A 457 -28.40 -11.84 9.01
CA MET A 457 -27.91 -12.95 9.86
C MET A 457 -28.64 -14.27 9.63
N ALA A 458 -29.97 -14.24 9.52
CA ALA A 458 -30.77 -15.45 9.34
C ALA A 458 -30.56 -16.10 7.96
N SER A 459 -30.52 -15.28 6.89
CA SER A 459 -30.40 -15.78 5.52
C SER A 459 -28.98 -16.00 5.02
N SER A 460 -28.00 -15.24 5.53
CA SER A 460 -26.61 -15.29 5.07
C SER A 460 -25.76 -16.31 5.84
N LEU A 461 -26.34 -16.97 6.87
CA LEU A 461 -25.63 -17.89 7.76
C LEU A 461 -24.33 -17.28 8.31
N GLY A 462 -24.38 -15.98 8.59
CA GLY A 462 -23.23 -15.24 9.10
C GLY A 462 -22.20 -14.85 8.05
N SER A 463 -22.40 -15.04 6.74
CA SER A 463 -21.40 -14.59 5.74
C SER A 463 -21.42 -13.06 5.58
N PHE A 464 -20.47 -12.38 6.23
CA PHE A 464 -20.32 -10.93 6.19
C PHE A 464 -18.88 -10.50 5.87
N ASN A 465 -18.71 -9.25 5.49
CA ASN A 465 -17.38 -8.65 5.36
C ASN A 465 -16.80 -8.26 6.74
N ALA A 466 -15.50 -7.93 6.78
CA ALA A 466 -14.80 -7.64 8.03
C ALA A 466 -15.40 -6.45 8.79
N ASP A 467 -15.84 -5.39 8.09
CA ASP A 467 -16.46 -4.22 8.71
C ASP A 467 -17.80 -4.54 9.37
N GLN A 468 -18.64 -5.34 8.73
CA GLN A 468 -19.91 -5.79 9.29
C GLN A 468 -19.68 -6.65 10.53
N TYR A 469 -18.69 -7.55 10.49
CA TYR A 469 -18.33 -8.35 11.66
C TYR A 469 -17.73 -7.52 12.79
N LYS A 470 -16.90 -6.52 12.48
CA LYS A 470 -16.36 -5.57 13.46
C LYS A 470 -17.51 -4.85 14.16
N ASN A 471 -18.41 -4.26 13.39
CA ASN A 471 -19.55 -3.52 13.91
C ASN A 471 -20.45 -4.42 14.75
N TRP A 472 -20.72 -5.64 14.30
CA TRP A 472 -21.46 -6.61 15.10
C TRP A 472 -20.75 -6.95 16.40
N THR A 473 -19.45 -7.29 16.35
CA THR A 473 -18.68 -7.65 17.55
C THR A 473 -18.67 -6.51 18.58
N ILE A 474 -18.46 -5.27 18.14
CA ILE A 474 -18.35 -4.11 19.03
C ILE A 474 -19.74 -3.68 19.56
N LEU A 475 -20.72 -3.53 18.68
CA LEU A 475 -22.04 -3.03 19.06
C LEU A 475 -22.86 -4.08 19.79
N PHE A 476 -22.86 -5.33 19.32
CA PHE A 476 -23.66 -6.38 19.94
C PHE A 476 -23.12 -6.76 21.32
N MET A 477 -21.81 -6.72 21.56
CA MET A 477 -21.27 -6.92 22.92
C MET A 477 -21.66 -5.78 23.87
N ALA A 478 -21.68 -4.53 23.40
CA ALA A 478 -22.10 -3.39 24.21
C ALA A 478 -23.60 -3.39 24.53
N TYR A 479 -24.45 -3.75 23.56
CA TYR A 479 -25.91 -3.78 23.74
C TYR A 479 -26.46 -5.10 24.30
N GLY A 480 -25.75 -6.22 24.11
CA GLY A 480 -26.15 -7.53 24.63
C GLY A 480 -26.20 -7.58 26.16
N HIS A 481 -25.37 -6.79 26.83
CA HIS A 481 -25.39 -6.66 28.29
C HIS A 481 -26.53 -5.77 28.82
N LEU A 482 -26.98 -4.77 28.04
CA LEU A 482 -28.01 -3.82 28.47
C LEU A 482 -29.44 -4.39 28.42
N VAL A 483 -29.64 -5.55 27.81
CA VAL A 483 -30.96 -6.19 27.63
C VAL A 483 -31.03 -7.58 28.29
N ALA A 484 -29.94 -8.04 28.91
CA ALA A 484 -29.90 -9.26 29.71
C ALA A 484 -30.11 -8.99 31.22
N GLY A 485 -30.76 -7.86 31.54
CA GLY A 485 -31.23 -7.49 32.88
C GLY A 485 -32.74 -7.60 32.97
#